data_AF-A0A6A4FDG0-F1
#
_entry.id   AF-A0A6A4FDG0-F1
#
_cell.length_a   1.000
_cell.length_b   1.000
_cell.length_c   1.000
_cell.angle_alpha   90.00
_cell.angle_beta   90.00
_cell.angle_gamma   90.00
#
_symmetry.space_group_name_H-M   'P 1'
#
loop_
_entity.id
_entity.type
_entity.pdbx_description
1 polymer ?
#
loop_
_entity_poly.entity_id
_entity_poly.type
_entity_poly.pdbx_seq_one_letter_code
_entity_poly.pdbx_strand_id
1 'polypeptide(L)'
;MSEVFQAFAELMQSRSRATLSYRPQANGQQERSVKTMVQTVRVYVEDPLQADWDDIAEKLVHAINNSRDTTRRETPFYLVHG
;
A
#
# COMPACT_ATOMS: atom_id res chain seq x y z
N MET A 1 -6.01 18.57 -7.80
CA MET A 1 -6.23 17.22 -8.37
C MET A 1 -6.40 17.41 -9.86
N SER A 2 -5.81 16.56 -10.71
CA SER A 2 -5.97 16.75 -12.16
C SER A 2 -7.43 16.56 -12.56
N GLU A 3 -7.85 17.25 -13.61
CA GLU A 3 -9.23 17.17 -14.13
C GLU A 3 -9.61 15.71 -14.46
N VAL A 4 -8.68 14.96 -15.05
CA VAL A 4 -8.85 13.52 -15.35
C VAL A 4 -9.19 12.71 -14.09
N PHE A 5 -8.48 12.95 -12.99
CA PHE A 5 -8.69 12.19 -11.76
C PHE A 5 -9.98 12.61 -11.04
N GLN A 6 -10.38 13.88 -11.18
CA GLN A 6 -11.65 14.36 -10.67
C GLN A 6 -12.83 13.75 -11.43
N ALA A 7 -12.79 13.76 -12.77
CA ALA A 7 -13.81 13.11 -13.60
C ALA A 7 -13.92 11.60 -13.30
N PHE A 8 -12.79 10.93 -13.08
CA PHE A 8 -12.79 9.52 -12.67
C PHE A 8 -13.42 9.31 -11.29
N ALA A 9 -13.11 10.15 -10.30
CA ALA A 9 -13.72 10.06 -8.98
C ALA A 9 -15.24 10.29 -9.03
N GLU A 10 -15.70 11.23 -9.86
CA GLU A 10 -17.13 11.48 -10.10
C GLU A 10 -17.83 10.27 -10.74
N LEU A 11 -17.20 9.66 -11.76
CA LEU A 11 -17.70 8.43 -12.40
C LEU A 11 -17.83 7.28 -11.39
N MET A 12 -16.83 7.12 -10.52
CA MET A 12 -16.83 6.10 -9.46
C MET A 12 -17.67 6.49 -8.24
N GLN A 13 -18.34 7.65 -8.26
CA GLN A 13 -19.10 8.21 -7.14
C GLN A 13 -18.28 8.32 -5.84
N SER A 14 -16.97 8.50 -5.97
CA SER A 14 -16.01 8.57 -4.88
C SER A 14 -15.75 10.01 -4.46
N ARG A 15 -15.59 10.24 -3.15
CA ARG A 15 -15.22 11.55 -2.61
C ARG A 15 -13.71 11.61 -2.38
N SER A 16 -13.05 12.52 -3.10
CA SER A 16 -11.64 12.84 -2.86
C SER A 16 -11.47 13.64 -1.56
N ARG A 17 -10.45 13.28 -0.75
CA ARG A 17 -10.08 14.00 0.48
C ARG A 17 -8.58 14.29 0.47
N ALA A 18 -8.22 15.52 0.16
CA ALA A 18 -6.83 15.97 0.22
C ALA A 18 -6.41 16.28 1.66
N THR A 19 -5.18 15.92 2.01
CA THR A 19 -4.52 16.37 3.24
C THR A 19 -3.77 17.67 2.97
N LEU A 20 -3.47 18.43 4.04
CA LEU A 20 -2.62 19.62 3.93
C LEU A 20 -1.24 19.26 3.38
N SER A 21 -0.65 20.18 2.59
CA SER A 21 0.72 20.05 2.08
C SER A 21 1.72 19.84 3.21
N TYR A 22 2.74 19.01 2.97
CA TYR A 22 3.80 18.69 3.93
C TYR A 22 3.30 18.15 5.28
N ARG A 23 2.11 17.52 5.30
CA ARG A 23 1.55 16.84 6.48
C ARG A 23 1.38 15.33 6.28
N PRO A 24 2.48 14.59 6.08
CA PRO A 24 2.46 13.14 5.85
C PRO A 24 1.65 12.36 6.91
N GLN A 25 1.77 12.77 8.17
CA GLN A 25 1.12 12.13 9.31
C GLN A 25 -0.41 12.17 9.25
N ALA A 26 -1.00 13.08 8.46
CA ALA A 26 -2.45 13.13 8.23
C ALA A 26 -2.98 11.87 7.51
N ASN A 27 -2.11 11.10 6.85
CA ASN A 27 -2.42 9.81 6.23
C ASN A 27 -1.58 8.65 6.79
N GLY A 28 -1.29 8.66 8.10
CA GLY A 28 -0.32 7.76 8.71
C GLY A 28 -0.59 6.26 8.55
N GLN A 29 -1.84 5.83 8.31
CA GLN A 29 -2.12 4.41 7.99
C GLN A 29 -1.52 4.02 6.64
N GLN A 30 -1.75 4.82 5.60
CA GLN A 30 -1.20 4.58 4.28
C GLN A 30 0.33 4.62 4.33
N GLU A 31 0.90 5.60 5.03
CA GLU A 31 2.36 5.74 5.14
C GLU A 31 3.03 4.54 5.81
N ARG A 32 2.43 4.00 6.88
CA ARG A 32 2.93 2.77 7.51
C ARG A 32 2.85 1.59 6.55
N SER A 33 1.76 1.48 5.78
CA SER A 33 1.59 0.40 4.81
C SER A 33 2.63 0.48 3.69
N VAL A 34 2.87 1.69 3.15
CA VAL A 34 3.93 1.95 2.16
C VAL A 34 5.31 1.64 2.73
N LYS A 35 5.58 2.02 3.99
CA LYS A 35 6.85 1.68 4.65
C LYS A 35 7.08 0.17 4.68
N THR A 36 6.08 -0.62 5.10
CA THR A 36 6.18 -2.09 5.10
C THR A 36 6.47 -2.61 3.70
N MET A 37 5.71 -2.18 2.68
CA MET A 37 5.93 -2.60 1.29
C MET A 37 7.35 -2.29 0.80
N VAL A 38 7.83 -1.07 0.99
CA VAL A 38 9.17 -0.65 0.55
C VAL A 38 10.26 -1.45 1.27
N GLN A 39 10.11 -1.69 2.57
CA GLN A 39 11.07 -2.52 3.33
C GLN A 39 11.08 -3.96 2.82
N THR A 40 9.90 -4.54 2.55
CA THR A 40 9.80 -5.89 1.99
C THR A 40 10.44 -5.96 0.61
N VAL A 41 10.08 -5.05 -0.31
CA VAL A 41 10.66 -5.02 -1.68
C VAL A 41 12.18 -4.89 -1.64
N ARG A 42 12.74 -4.03 -0.77
CA ARG A 42 14.20 -3.87 -0.66
C ARG A 42 14.93 -5.17 -0.39
N VAL A 43 14.40 -6.03 0.48
CA VAL A 43 15.01 -7.35 0.78
C VAL A 43 15.13 -8.22 -0.47
N TYR A 44 14.26 -8.04 -1.46
CA TYR A 44 14.26 -8.82 -2.71
C TYR A 44 14.92 -8.14 -3.91
N VAL A 45 15.21 -6.84 -3.85
CA VAL A 45 15.79 -6.07 -4.97
C VAL A 45 17.21 -5.59 -4.64
N GLU A 46 17.80 -6.11 -3.57
CA GLU A 46 19.17 -5.81 -3.17
C GLU A 46 20.22 -6.44 -4.11
N ASP A 47 19.89 -7.52 -4.81
CA ASP A 47 20.76 -8.12 -5.84
C ASP A 47 20.49 -7.47 -7.22
N PRO A 48 21.49 -6.84 -7.86
CA PRO A 48 21.36 -6.28 -9.21
C PRO A 48 20.93 -7.30 -10.29
N LEU A 49 21.05 -8.60 -10.03
CA LEU A 49 20.57 -9.67 -10.91
C LEU A 49 19.07 -9.98 -10.73
N GLN A 50 18.41 -9.44 -9.69
CA GLN A 50 16.98 -9.61 -9.38
C GLN A 50 16.15 -8.45 -9.97
N ALA A 51 16.16 -8.34 -11.30
CA ALA A 51 15.42 -7.30 -12.03
C ALA A 51 13.92 -7.62 -12.21
N ASP A 52 13.49 -8.84 -11.85
CA ASP A 52 12.12 -9.38 -11.93
C ASP A 52 11.25 -8.98 -10.72
N TRP A 53 11.42 -7.73 -10.26
CA TRP A 53 10.73 -7.22 -9.08
C TRP A 53 9.20 -7.19 -9.26
N ASP A 54 8.72 -7.10 -10.50
CA ASP A 54 7.32 -7.12 -10.88
C ASP A 54 6.71 -8.53 -10.78
N ASP A 55 7.47 -9.57 -11.15
CA ASP A 55 7.06 -10.98 -11.01
C ASP A 55 6.89 -11.40 -9.54
N ILE A 56 7.66 -10.77 -8.64
CA ILE A 56 7.54 -11.03 -7.19
C ILE A 56 6.53 -10.11 -6.51
N ALA A 57 6.15 -8.97 -7.12
CA ALA A 57 5.31 -7.96 -6.48
C ALA A 57 3.98 -8.54 -5.98
N GLU A 58 3.33 -9.38 -6.77
CA GLU A 58 2.09 -10.06 -6.39
C GLU A 58 2.29 -10.97 -5.17
N LYS A 59 3.39 -11.74 -5.14
CA LYS A 59 3.76 -12.62 -4.02
C LYS A 59 4.02 -11.81 -2.75
N LEU A 60 4.65 -10.63 -2.87
CA LEU A 60 4.89 -9.73 -1.74
C LEU A 60 3.58 -9.16 -1.18
N VAL A 61 2.65 -8.74 -2.05
CA VAL A 61 1.33 -8.28 -1.63
C VAL A 61 0.57 -9.40 -0.90
N HIS A 62 0.62 -10.63 -1.42
CA HIS A 62 0.02 -11.78 -0.76
C HIS A 62 0.63 -12.02 0.64
N ALA A 63 1.96 -12.00 0.74
CA ALA A 63 2.67 -12.18 2.01
C ALA A 63 2.30 -11.08 3.02
N ILE A 64 2.28 -9.80 2.60
CA ILE A 64 1.92 -8.67 3.47
C ILE A 64 0.48 -8.78 3.97
N ASN A 65 -0.47 -9.11 3.09
CA ASN A 65 -1.89 -9.21 3.47
C ASN A 65 -2.21 -10.40 4.38
N ASN A 66 -1.41 -11.47 4.33
CA ASN A 66 -1.60 -12.68 5.14
C ASN A 66 -0.63 -12.78 6.33
N SER A 67 0.30 -11.84 6.49
CA SER A 67 1.16 -11.79 7.67
C SER A 67 0.43 -11.19 8.86
N ARG A 68 0.69 -11.74 10.05
CA ARG A 68 0.11 -11.24 11.30
C ARG A 68 0.71 -9.87 11.64
N ASP A 69 -0.15 -8.86 11.76
CA ASP A 69 0.24 -7.53 12.25
C ASP A 69 0.48 -7.62 13.76
N THR A 70 1.64 -7.16 14.22
CA THR A 70 2.05 -7.26 15.64
C THR A 70 1.22 -6.41 16.58
N THR A 71 0.60 -5.34 16.09
CA THR A 71 -0.27 -4.45 16.87
C THR A 71 -1.70 -4.98 16.92
N ARG A 72 -2.24 -5.40 15.77
CA ARG A 72 -3.62 -5.89 15.63
C ARG A 72 -3.78 -7.35 16.02
N ARG A 73 -2.68 -8.11 16.06
CA ARG A 73 -2.63 -9.54 16.38
C ARG A 73 -3.40 -10.44 15.41
N GLU A 74 -3.80 -9.91 14.26
CA GLU A 74 -4.50 -10.60 13.18
C GLU A 74 -3.87 -10.26 11.82
N THR A 75 -4.27 -10.97 10.76
CA THR A 75 -3.85 -10.66 9.39
C THR A 75 -4.77 -9.62 8.77
N PRO A 76 -4.27 -8.70 7.91
CA PRO A 76 -5.12 -7.79 7.15
C PRO A 76 -6.21 -8.52 6.36
N PHE A 77 -5.90 -9.67 5.77
CA PHE A 77 -6.85 -10.50 5.04
C PHE A 77 -8.03 -10.95 5.92
N TYR A 78 -7.75 -11.49 7.11
CA TYR A 78 -8.79 -11.89 8.07
C TYR A 78 -9.68 -10.72 8.49
N LEU A 79 -9.09 -9.54 8.72
CA LEU A 79 -9.85 -8.35 9.11
C LEU A 79 -10.80 -7.82 8.01
N VAL A 80 -10.55 -8.16 6.75
CA VAL A 80 -11.41 -7.77 5.61
C VAL A 80 -12.44 -8.84 5.28
N HIS A 81 -12.11 -10.12 5.43
CA HIS A 81 -12.91 -11.24 4.90
C HIS A 81 -13.57 -12.14 5.96
N GLY A 82 -13.16 -12.08 7.23
CA GLY A 82 -13.55 -13.04 8.26
C GLY A 82 -12.77 -14.34 8.14
#